data_AF-A0A7Y8J9D1-F1
#
_entry.id   AF-A0A7Y8J9D1-F1
#
_cell.length_a   1.000
_cell.length_b   1.000
_cell.length_c   1.000
_cell.angle_alpha   90.00
_cell.angle_beta   90.00
_cell.angle_gamma   90.00
#
_symmetry.space_group_name_H-M   'P 1'
#
loop_
_entity.id
_entity.type
_entity.pdbx_description
1 polymer ?
#
loop_
_entity_poly.entity_id
_entity_poly.type
_entity_poly.pdbx_seq_one_letter_code
_entity_poly.pdbx_strand_id
1 'polypeptide(L)'
;MKQKTHHPVSARQRRDGLYYLYYPRGWIIVALLLFSAIVMAQEQTPPGGEFIVGAPFSGILERRIESIYYDTFYNSGMNTIFQYAVNGASGNQGLLERYNVLAVNHDALDWIGYYSTCYYTRWQAEQDQTDPERVGVKHVGGQIWLWHDTLSWSTRNLIAPACSLIYGPHYRQDNRYKSWAHGDRHDVDYYVRFNMALDNSSSADSSLPVCKIKVVYRYAEEYPSGSWEIFEDTFLERTLTVGDFPQGGYFKYFYFEPVQYYEYPEKFILPEYAGKLIDPEPPDTITYNDSEAGLGIQFRVDWLIDSNEESGLTLYVDHIEVFDRDWWDYVLYPNLVADSIQIYASRYSNWSNIKYFTGHDEPYSIDAFAPIRIVDSLLEISQNPRLLIVFNPYWTYNNKINGDTLLCQFVRMAKPEKLVIDFYPFTPEYLFRFVDAEALRFRFQLCHTLQPGFWYMAQAFGEFYEYEQNNWIPLVWRYPEDEELKASVMLALAHGSKGLFFLIYDSWKYRGADYGLEYDTYYQKGLVDTLDENNQLNPTPLWYYLKDNLIPRLKGKLGNTLMNLNYTGEYLQLQRKENESPPPPVEHNYLIL
;
A
#
# COMPACT_ATOMS: atom_id res chain seq x y z
N MET A 1 64.56 -20.36 3.58
CA MET A 1 63.93 -20.42 2.25
C MET A 1 62.49 -20.86 2.43
N LYS A 2 61.54 -20.08 1.89
CA LYS A 2 60.10 -20.17 2.13
C LYS A 2 59.51 -21.50 1.63
N GLN A 3 58.83 -22.24 2.51
CA GLN A 3 57.86 -23.27 2.14
C GLN A 3 56.49 -22.59 2.01
N LYS A 4 55.92 -22.60 0.80
CA LYS A 4 54.55 -22.14 0.52
C LYS A 4 53.58 -23.28 0.82
N THR A 5 52.70 -23.07 1.79
CA THR A 5 51.50 -23.86 2.02
C THR A 5 50.39 -23.41 1.06
N HIS A 6 49.73 -24.38 0.43
CA HIS A 6 48.55 -24.18 -0.39
C HIS A 6 47.34 -23.85 0.50
N HIS A 7 46.71 -22.70 0.27
CA HIS A 7 45.35 -22.40 0.74
C HIS A 7 44.35 -22.69 -0.39
N PRO A 8 43.21 -23.35 -0.13
CA PRO A 8 42.14 -23.47 -1.09
C PRO A 8 41.36 -22.16 -1.15
N VAL A 9 41.26 -21.59 -2.35
CA VAL A 9 40.45 -20.40 -2.64
C VAL A 9 38.97 -20.82 -2.65
N SER A 10 38.18 -20.12 -1.85
CA SER A 10 36.73 -20.29 -1.72
C SER A 10 36.01 -19.96 -3.04
N ALA A 11 34.94 -20.71 -3.30
CA ALA A 11 34.16 -20.69 -4.54
C ALA A 11 33.23 -19.45 -4.68
N ARG A 12 33.66 -18.26 -4.27
CA ARG A 12 32.87 -17.01 -4.37
C ARG A 12 33.45 -15.95 -5.31
N GLN A 13 34.55 -16.23 -6.02
CA GLN A 13 35.22 -15.28 -6.94
C GLN A 13 35.25 -15.73 -8.42
N ARG A 14 34.16 -16.34 -8.93
CA ARG A 14 33.98 -16.62 -10.37
C ARG A 14 32.62 -16.14 -10.91
N ARG A 15 32.23 -14.90 -10.61
CA ARG A 15 31.13 -14.22 -11.31
C ARG A 15 31.40 -12.79 -11.76
N ASP A 16 32.64 -12.29 -11.65
CA ASP A 16 32.97 -10.87 -11.93
C ASP A 16 33.83 -10.67 -13.19
N GLY A 17 33.51 -11.37 -14.27
CA GLY A 17 34.39 -11.36 -15.44
C GLY A 17 33.68 -11.54 -16.77
N LEU A 18 32.53 -10.89 -17.02
CA LEU A 18 32.02 -10.76 -18.39
C LEU A 18 30.91 -9.68 -18.59
N TYR A 19 31.04 -8.48 -18.00
CA TYR A 19 30.07 -7.37 -18.22
C TYR A 19 30.71 -6.02 -18.58
N TYR A 20 31.83 -6.04 -19.32
CA TYR A 20 32.38 -4.84 -19.95
C TYR A 20 32.66 -5.10 -21.42
N LEU A 21 31.60 -5.13 -22.24
CA LEU A 21 31.70 -4.98 -23.69
C LEU A 21 30.65 -3.96 -24.13
N TYR A 22 31.15 -2.75 -24.40
CA TYR A 22 30.66 -1.74 -25.34
C TYR A 22 29.30 -2.04 -26.02
N TYR A 23 28.29 -1.20 -25.77
CA TYR A 23 27.15 -1.08 -26.69
C TYR A 23 26.72 0.38 -26.88
N PRO A 24 26.82 0.94 -28.11
CA PRO A 24 26.36 2.27 -28.45
C PRO A 24 24.87 2.27 -28.85
N ARG A 25 24.14 3.29 -28.39
CA ARG A 25 23.00 3.95 -29.08
C ARG A 25 21.99 3.06 -29.83
N GLY A 26 21.33 2.16 -29.11
CA GLY A 26 20.21 1.37 -29.64
C GLY A 26 19.13 1.16 -28.58
N TRP A 27 18.52 2.25 -28.10
CA TRP A 27 17.39 2.19 -27.17
C TRP A 27 16.21 2.99 -27.77
N ILE A 28 15.00 2.49 -27.52
CA ILE A 28 13.67 2.98 -27.99
C ILE A 28 13.21 2.42 -29.34
N ILE A 29 12.93 1.11 -29.40
CA ILE A 29 11.91 0.55 -30.31
C ILE A 29 10.92 -0.25 -29.46
N VAL A 30 10.19 0.41 -28.55
CA VAL A 30 9.01 -0.20 -27.90
C VAL A 30 7.87 0.81 -27.69
N ALA A 31 8.12 2.12 -27.68
CA ALA A 31 7.05 3.13 -27.57
C ALA A 31 6.47 3.64 -28.90
N LEU A 32 7.12 3.36 -30.05
CA LEU A 32 6.84 4.03 -31.33
C LEU A 32 5.78 3.36 -32.23
N LEU A 33 5.29 2.16 -31.87
CA LEU A 33 4.31 1.44 -32.70
C LEU A 33 2.83 1.72 -32.34
N LEU A 34 2.56 2.50 -31.29
CA LEU A 34 1.17 2.86 -30.92
C LEU A 34 0.55 3.98 -31.79
N PHE A 35 1.28 4.52 -32.78
CA PHE A 35 0.80 5.70 -33.54
C PHE A 35 0.86 5.58 -35.07
N SER A 36 1.03 4.38 -35.66
CA SER A 36 0.96 4.22 -37.13
C SER A 36 -0.41 3.77 -37.66
N ALA A 37 -1.41 3.52 -36.81
CA ALA A 37 -2.77 3.35 -37.27
C ALA A 37 -3.44 4.71 -37.43
N ILE A 38 -3.70 5.12 -38.67
CA ILE A 38 -4.61 6.22 -38.99
C ILE A 38 -6.02 5.79 -38.56
N VAL A 39 -6.34 5.96 -37.28
CA VAL A 39 -7.72 5.99 -36.82
C VAL A 39 -8.15 7.45 -36.94
N MET A 40 -8.92 7.74 -37.99
CA MET A 40 -9.66 9.01 -38.06
C MET A 40 -10.72 8.99 -36.96
N ALA A 41 -10.36 9.42 -35.74
CA ALA A 41 -11.34 9.78 -34.74
C ALA A 41 -12.05 11.06 -35.22
N GLN A 42 -13.34 10.94 -35.53
CA GLN A 42 -14.20 12.06 -35.85
C GLN A 42 -14.17 13.08 -34.70
N GLU A 43 -14.05 14.37 -35.05
CA GLU A 43 -14.24 15.50 -34.15
C GLU A 43 -15.66 15.50 -33.61
N GLN A 44 -15.87 14.84 -32.48
CA GLN A 44 -16.89 15.19 -31.51
C GLN A 44 -16.24 15.02 -30.15
N THR A 45 -16.17 16.09 -29.37
CA THR A 45 -15.97 15.98 -27.92
C THR A 45 -17.33 15.57 -27.34
N PRO A 46 -17.56 14.31 -26.95
CA PRO A 46 -18.79 13.91 -26.29
C PRO A 46 -18.61 14.13 -24.76
N PRO A 47 -19.69 14.08 -23.97
CA PRO A 47 -19.67 14.46 -22.57
C PRO A 47 -18.88 13.43 -21.74
N GLY A 48 -17.61 13.70 -21.50
CA GLY A 48 -16.72 12.86 -20.70
C GLY A 48 -15.43 13.63 -20.41
N GLY A 49 -15.04 13.68 -19.14
CA GLY A 49 -14.11 14.68 -18.58
C GLY A 49 -12.71 14.77 -19.20
N GLU A 50 -12.01 15.85 -18.85
CA GLU A 50 -10.62 16.10 -19.23
C GLU A 50 -9.68 15.03 -18.63
N PHE A 51 -8.59 14.69 -19.34
CA PHE A 51 -7.55 13.80 -18.80
C PHE A 51 -6.97 14.39 -17.51
N ILE A 52 -6.86 13.57 -16.46
CA ILE A 52 -6.36 14.02 -15.16
C ILE A 52 -4.83 14.13 -15.21
N VAL A 53 -4.31 15.32 -15.00
CA VAL A 53 -2.87 15.56 -14.94
C VAL A 53 -2.54 16.56 -13.82
N GLY A 54 -1.71 16.14 -12.88
CA GLY A 54 -1.51 16.88 -11.64
C GLY A 54 -0.20 16.62 -10.94
N ALA A 55 -0.06 17.19 -9.75
CA ALA A 55 1.03 16.88 -8.83
C ALA A 55 0.60 17.14 -7.36
N PRO A 56 1.10 16.34 -6.41
CA PRO A 56 1.07 16.65 -4.99
C PRO A 56 2.09 17.72 -4.62
N PHE A 57 1.67 18.60 -3.71
CA PHE A 57 2.51 19.61 -3.10
C PHE A 57 3.12 19.07 -1.79
N SER A 58 4.27 19.61 -1.40
CA SER A 58 4.86 19.31 -0.11
C SER A 58 3.97 19.78 1.05
N GLY A 59 4.06 19.10 2.18
CA GLY A 59 3.25 19.40 3.37
C GLY A 59 3.60 20.71 4.09
N ILE A 60 4.51 21.53 3.56
CA ILE A 60 5.00 22.75 4.23
C ILE A 60 3.87 23.78 4.37
N LEU A 61 3.55 24.13 5.62
CA LEU A 61 2.41 24.99 5.98
C LEU A 61 2.46 26.39 5.33
N GLU A 62 3.63 27.01 5.32
CA GLU A 62 3.84 28.38 4.83
C GLU A 62 3.50 28.51 3.33
N ARG A 63 3.77 27.46 2.56
CA ARG A 63 3.54 27.44 1.10
C ARG A 63 2.07 27.27 0.71
N ARG A 64 1.21 26.86 1.65
CA ARG A 64 -0.22 26.60 1.39
C ARG A 64 -0.99 27.86 1.00
N ILE A 65 -0.46 29.05 1.27
CA ILE A 65 -1.14 30.34 1.02
C ILE A 65 -0.40 31.25 0.03
N GLU A 66 0.77 30.84 -0.47
CA GLU A 66 1.59 31.67 -1.35
C GLU A 66 1.14 31.54 -2.81
N SER A 67 0.58 32.61 -3.38
CA SER A 67 -0.01 32.60 -4.72
C SER A 67 0.97 32.20 -5.83
N ILE A 68 2.27 32.48 -5.66
CA ILE A 68 3.31 32.21 -6.68
C ILE A 68 3.46 30.72 -7.00
N TYR A 69 3.29 29.83 -6.01
CA TYR A 69 3.31 28.39 -6.24
C TYR A 69 2.11 27.96 -7.11
N TYR A 70 0.93 28.50 -6.81
CA TYR A 70 -0.29 28.23 -7.57
C TYR A 70 -0.24 28.83 -8.97
N ASP A 71 0.33 30.02 -9.16
CA ASP A 71 0.46 30.63 -10.49
C ASP A 71 1.47 29.87 -11.36
N THR A 72 2.57 29.40 -10.77
CA THR A 72 3.51 28.53 -11.48
C THR A 72 2.84 27.19 -11.83
N PHE A 73 2.00 26.65 -10.93
CA PHE A 73 1.28 25.41 -11.19
C PHE A 73 0.27 25.58 -12.34
N TYR A 74 -0.48 26.69 -12.34
CA TYR A 74 -1.34 27.07 -13.46
C TYR A 74 -0.58 27.14 -14.78
N ASN A 75 0.61 27.76 -14.78
CA ASN A 75 1.45 27.91 -15.96
C ASN A 75 2.03 26.59 -16.48
N SER A 76 2.14 25.55 -15.64
CA SER A 76 2.50 24.20 -16.09
C SER A 76 1.43 23.57 -17.00
N GLY A 77 0.19 24.07 -16.88
CA GLY A 77 -0.99 23.56 -17.58
C GLY A 77 -1.73 22.43 -16.85
N MET A 78 -1.20 21.89 -15.75
CA MET A 78 -1.87 20.85 -14.96
C MET A 78 -3.27 21.28 -14.46
N ASN A 79 -4.19 20.32 -14.32
CA ASN A 79 -5.60 20.58 -13.97
C ASN A 79 -6.02 20.05 -12.60
N THR A 80 -5.21 19.19 -11.97
CA THR A 80 -5.53 18.57 -10.68
C THR A 80 -4.40 18.80 -9.69
N ILE A 81 -4.74 19.26 -8.49
CA ILE A 81 -3.77 19.57 -7.43
C ILE A 81 -4.07 18.69 -6.22
N PHE A 82 -3.02 18.12 -5.63
CA PHE A 82 -3.09 17.37 -4.38
C PHE A 82 -2.48 18.27 -3.29
N GLN A 83 -3.34 18.84 -2.45
CA GLN A 83 -3.01 19.95 -1.54
C GLN A 83 -4.00 20.06 -0.38
N TYR A 84 -3.54 20.62 0.74
CA TYR A 84 -4.37 20.99 1.88
C TYR A 84 -5.47 21.96 1.46
N ALA A 85 -6.72 21.60 1.72
CA ALA A 85 -7.88 22.45 1.54
C ALA A 85 -8.23 23.11 2.89
N VAL A 86 -7.71 24.31 3.13
CA VAL A 86 -7.94 25.02 4.38
C VAL A 86 -9.22 25.85 4.25
N ASN A 87 -10.23 25.52 5.05
CA ASN A 87 -11.50 26.24 5.10
C ASN A 87 -11.45 27.44 6.08
N GLY A 88 -12.26 28.46 5.84
CA GLY A 88 -12.41 29.64 6.71
C GLY A 88 -11.75 30.93 6.19
N ALA A 89 -11.76 31.98 7.01
CA ALA A 89 -11.36 33.34 6.61
C ALA A 89 -9.87 33.49 6.20
N SER A 90 -9.01 32.60 6.69
CA SER A 90 -7.60 32.49 6.30
C SER A 90 -7.33 31.29 5.37
N GLY A 91 -8.39 30.74 4.78
CA GLY A 91 -8.35 29.56 3.92
C GLY A 91 -7.78 29.85 2.52
N ASN A 92 -7.48 28.79 1.78
CA ASN A 92 -6.91 28.86 0.43
C ASN A 92 -7.91 28.56 -0.69
N GLN A 93 -9.22 28.63 -0.41
CA GLN A 93 -10.28 28.35 -1.38
C GLN A 93 -10.10 29.09 -2.70
N GLY A 94 -9.92 30.41 -2.65
CA GLY A 94 -9.74 31.23 -3.87
C GLY A 94 -8.49 30.88 -4.68
N LEU A 95 -7.45 30.32 -4.07
CA LEU A 95 -6.24 29.86 -4.78
C LEU A 95 -6.48 28.53 -5.50
N LEU A 96 -7.38 27.71 -4.95
CA LEU A 96 -7.68 26.35 -5.39
C LEU A 96 -8.85 26.26 -6.37
N GLU A 97 -9.73 27.27 -6.45
CA GLU A 97 -10.96 27.30 -7.26
C GLU A 97 -10.78 26.89 -8.73
N ARG A 98 -9.59 27.13 -9.31
CA ARG A 98 -9.25 26.82 -10.70
C ARG A 98 -8.78 25.39 -10.96
N TYR A 99 -8.70 24.54 -9.93
CA TYR A 99 -8.19 23.17 -10.02
C TYR A 99 -9.21 22.15 -9.52
N ASN A 100 -9.12 20.92 -10.05
CA ASN A 100 -9.66 19.77 -9.34
C ASN A 100 -8.77 19.50 -8.11
N VAL A 101 -9.35 19.43 -6.92
CA VAL A 101 -8.61 19.29 -5.67
C VAL A 101 -8.73 17.89 -5.12
N LEU A 102 -7.59 17.29 -4.79
CA LEU A 102 -7.45 16.17 -3.87
C LEU A 102 -7.09 16.76 -2.51
N ALA A 103 -8.05 16.77 -1.59
CA ALA A 103 -7.98 17.50 -0.33
C ALA A 103 -7.30 16.68 0.76
N VAL A 104 -6.24 17.25 1.34
CA VAL A 104 -5.29 16.57 2.23
C VAL A 104 -5.18 17.38 3.49
N ASN A 105 -6.11 17.23 4.44
CA ASN A 105 -6.23 18.25 5.48
C ASN A 105 -5.46 17.89 6.75
N HIS A 106 -5.39 16.61 7.11
CA HIS A 106 -4.57 16.03 8.19
C HIS A 106 -4.50 16.91 9.45
N ASP A 107 -5.59 17.60 9.75
CA ASP A 107 -5.71 18.45 10.93
C ASP A 107 -6.35 17.65 12.06
N ALA A 108 -6.27 18.16 13.29
CA ALA A 108 -6.80 17.47 14.47
C ALA A 108 -8.31 17.20 14.43
N LEU A 109 -9.04 17.76 13.45
CA LEU A 109 -10.46 17.54 13.23
C LEU A 109 -10.74 16.79 11.93
N ASP A 110 -9.72 16.31 11.22
CA ASP A 110 -9.85 15.52 10.00
C ASP A 110 -10.32 14.09 10.32
N TRP A 111 -11.61 13.97 10.60
CA TRP A 111 -12.25 12.69 10.92
C TRP A 111 -12.21 11.70 9.75
N ILE A 112 -12.12 12.20 8.50
CA ILE A 112 -11.93 11.34 7.33
C ILE A 112 -10.53 10.71 7.39
N GLY A 113 -9.50 11.54 7.55
CA GLY A 113 -8.11 11.11 7.72
C GLY A 113 -7.97 10.13 8.89
N TYR A 114 -8.39 10.55 10.09
CA TYR A 114 -8.28 9.78 11.34
C TYR A 114 -8.86 8.37 11.22
N TYR A 115 -10.14 8.24 10.85
CA TYR A 115 -10.76 6.91 10.77
C TYR A 115 -10.26 6.10 9.56
N SER A 116 -9.84 6.74 8.46
CA SER A 116 -9.27 6.00 7.33
C SER A 116 -7.88 5.43 7.62
N THR A 117 -7.19 5.92 8.65
CA THR A 117 -5.84 5.49 9.05
C THR A 117 -5.80 4.47 10.19
N CYS A 118 -6.97 4.11 10.75
CA CYS A 118 -7.07 3.04 11.73
C CYS A 118 -6.86 1.66 11.10
N TYR A 119 -6.78 0.65 11.96
CA TYR A 119 -6.64 -0.76 11.64
C TYR A 119 -7.86 -1.56 12.08
N TYR A 120 -8.46 -2.31 11.15
CA TYR A 120 -9.55 -3.24 11.41
C TYR A 120 -9.66 -4.31 10.34
N THR A 121 -9.79 -5.57 10.76
CA THR A 121 -10.28 -6.65 9.90
C THR A 121 -11.32 -7.52 10.60
N ARG A 122 -12.23 -8.07 9.79
CA ARG A 122 -13.16 -9.15 10.17
C ARG A 122 -12.86 -10.38 9.33
N TRP A 123 -12.57 -11.48 10.01
CA TRP A 123 -12.31 -12.79 9.44
C TRP A 123 -13.53 -13.67 9.67
N GLN A 124 -14.27 -13.93 8.60
CA GLN A 124 -15.45 -14.80 8.66
C GLN A 124 -15.00 -16.25 8.82
N ALA A 125 -15.55 -16.95 9.80
CA ALA A 125 -15.10 -18.29 10.18
C ALA A 125 -15.34 -19.31 9.06
N GLU A 126 -16.37 -19.15 8.22
CA GLU A 126 -16.66 -20.08 7.13
C GLU A 126 -15.73 -19.93 5.92
N GLN A 127 -14.88 -18.89 5.87
CA GLN A 127 -13.89 -18.74 4.80
C GLN A 127 -12.88 -19.87 4.84
N ASP A 128 -12.76 -20.63 3.75
CA ASP A 128 -11.87 -21.80 3.70
C ASP A 128 -10.69 -21.56 2.74
N GLN A 129 -9.59 -21.01 3.28
CA GLN A 129 -8.33 -20.91 2.56
C GLN A 129 -7.62 -22.26 2.58
N THR A 130 -7.68 -22.99 1.46
CA THR A 130 -7.07 -24.32 1.36
C THR A 130 -5.56 -24.29 1.19
N ASP A 131 -4.98 -23.16 0.78
CA ASP A 131 -3.54 -22.99 0.65
C ASP A 131 -2.93 -22.51 1.99
N PRO A 132 -2.18 -23.36 2.71
CA PRO A 132 -1.64 -23.01 4.03
C PRO A 132 -0.64 -21.84 3.98
N GLU A 133 -0.07 -21.56 2.80
CA GLU A 133 0.92 -20.51 2.56
C GLU A 133 0.30 -19.13 2.31
N ARG A 134 -1.02 -19.04 2.10
CA ARG A 134 -1.72 -17.79 1.79
C ARG A 134 -2.49 -17.21 2.96
N VAL A 135 -2.85 -15.93 2.84
CA VAL A 135 -3.67 -15.24 3.83
C VAL A 135 -5.11 -15.78 3.79
N GLY A 136 -5.67 -16.07 4.96
CA GLY A 136 -7.08 -16.42 5.13
C GLY A 136 -7.32 -17.44 6.24
N VAL A 137 -8.59 -17.57 6.64
CA VAL A 137 -9.04 -18.53 7.66
C VAL A 137 -8.89 -19.96 7.15
N LYS A 138 -8.44 -20.86 8.03
CA LYS A 138 -8.09 -22.25 7.74
C LYS A 138 -8.70 -23.18 8.78
N HIS A 139 -8.96 -24.43 8.39
CA HIS A 139 -9.67 -25.41 9.21
C HIS A 139 -8.92 -26.72 9.30
N VAL A 140 -8.87 -27.32 10.50
CA VAL A 140 -8.35 -28.68 10.72
C VAL A 140 -9.48 -29.71 10.78
N GLY A 141 -10.70 -29.28 11.13
CA GLY A 141 -11.89 -30.12 11.18
C GLY A 141 -13.15 -29.28 11.38
N GLY A 142 -14.30 -29.93 11.54
CA GLY A 142 -15.60 -29.25 11.60
C GLY A 142 -16.24 -29.09 10.22
N GLN A 143 -17.27 -28.24 10.14
CA GLN A 143 -18.00 -27.98 8.90
C GLN A 143 -18.73 -26.64 8.96
N ILE A 144 -19.06 -26.10 7.79
CA ILE A 144 -19.97 -24.95 7.69
C ILE A 144 -21.37 -25.36 8.16
N TRP A 145 -22.00 -24.52 8.97
CA TRP A 145 -23.37 -24.72 9.45
C TRP A 145 -24.12 -23.38 9.61
N LEU A 146 -25.44 -23.40 9.39
CA LEU A 146 -26.31 -22.26 9.66
C LEU A 146 -26.93 -22.39 11.06
N TRP A 147 -26.56 -21.47 11.96
CA TRP A 147 -27.08 -21.43 13.33
C TRP A 147 -27.76 -20.09 13.60
N HIS A 148 -29.07 -20.11 13.88
CA HIS A 148 -29.88 -18.90 14.11
C HIS A 148 -29.68 -17.83 13.00
N ASP A 149 -29.77 -18.24 11.73
CA ASP A 149 -29.56 -17.42 10.53
C ASP A 149 -28.14 -16.87 10.33
N THR A 150 -27.17 -17.24 11.17
CA THR A 150 -25.76 -16.93 11.00
C THR A 150 -25.01 -18.12 10.40
N LEU A 151 -24.34 -17.88 9.27
CA LEU A 151 -23.43 -18.86 8.68
C LEU A 151 -22.17 -18.92 9.54
N SER A 152 -21.75 -20.12 9.94
CA SER A 152 -20.70 -20.31 10.95
C SER A 152 -19.87 -21.54 10.63
N TRP A 153 -18.67 -21.60 11.19
CA TRP A 153 -17.91 -22.85 11.25
C TRP A 153 -18.22 -23.59 12.56
N SER A 154 -18.50 -24.89 12.46
CA SER A 154 -19.10 -25.66 13.55
C SER A 154 -18.35 -26.93 13.87
N THR A 155 -18.34 -27.30 15.16
CA THR A 155 -17.87 -28.61 15.64
C THR A 155 -18.90 -29.72 15.45
N ARG A 156 -20.05 -29.43 14.81
CA ARG A 156 -21.09 -30.43 14.56
C ARG A 156 -20.49 -31.64 13.84
N ASN A 157 -20.79 -32.84 14.33
CA ASN A 157 -20.25 -34.13 13.85
C ASN A 157 -18.74 -34.32 14.04
N LEU A 158 -18.05 -33.41 14.72
CA LEU A 158 -16.66 -33.59 15.09
C LEU A 158 -16.58 -34.56 16.28
N ILE A 159 -15.86 -35.67 16.09
CA ILE A 159 -15.87 -36.77 17.06
C ILE A 159 -14.74 -36.72 18.10
N ALA A 160 -13.79 -35.81 17.96
CA ALA A 160 -12.62 -35.69 18.82
C ALA A 160 -12.23 -34.21 19.01
N PRO A 161 -11.43 -33.87 20.04
CA PRO A 161 -10.86 -32.54 20.17
C PRO A 161 -10.11 -32.14 18.89
N ALA A 162 -10.19 -30.86 18.52
CA ALA A 162 -9.43 -30.32 17.41
C ALA A 162 -8.54 -29.20 17.93
N CYS A 163 -7.24 -29.47 17.97
CA CYS A 163 -6.23 -28.42 18.10
C CYS A 163 -6.33 -27.56 16.83
N SER A 164 -6.71 -26.29 16.98
CA SER A 164 -7.00 -25.36 15.90
C SER A 164 -8.19 -25.77 15.01
N LEU A 165 -9.41 -25.86 15.57
CA LEU A 165 -10.65 -25.95 14.78
C LEU A 165 -10.65 -24.91 13.66
N ILE A 166 -10.26 -23.68 14.02
CA ILE A 166 -10.01 -22.55 13.13
C ILE A 166 -8.63 -21.98 13.46
N TYR A 167 -7.87 -21.61 12.43
CA TYR A 167 -6.62 -20.85 12.56
C TYR A 167 -6.36 -19.95 11.35
N GLY A 168 -5.28 -19.17 11.40
CA GLY A 168 -4.95 -18.15 10.40
C GLY A 168 -5.33 -16.74 10.88
N PRO A 169 -5.14 -15.70 10.07
CA PRO A 169 -5.04 -15.81 8.63
C PRO A 169 -3.59 -15.95 8.10
N HIS A 170 -2.55 -15.88 8.94
CA HIS A 170 -1.14 -15.81 8.54
C HIS A 170 -0.83 -14.52 7.79
N TYR A 171 -0.82 -13.41 8.50
CA TYR A 171 -0.49 -12.12 7.91
C TYR A 171 0.32 -11.26 8.86
N ARG A 172 1.22 -10.47 8.29
CA ARG A 172 1.91 -9.40 8.99
C ARG A 172 0.91 -8.29 9.33
N GLN A 173 0.88 -7.92 10.61
CA GLN A 173 0.20 -6.71 11.06
C GLN A 173 1.18 -5.55 11.16
N ASP A 174 0.63 -4.34 11.14
CA ASP A 174 1.43 -3.13 11.28
C ASP A 174 1.74 -2.91 12.75
N ASN A 175 3.03 -2.75 13.07
CA ASN A 175 3.48 -2.58 14.45
C ASN A 175 3.42 -1.12 14.92
N ARG A 176 3.31 -0.15 14.00
CA ARG A 176 3.29 1.29 14.29
C ARG A 176 2.26 2.01 13.42
N TYR A 177 1.70 3.10 13.93
CA TYR A 177 0.93 4.02 13.08
C TYR A 177 1.86 4.80 12.16
N LYS A 178 1.47 4.92 10.89
CA LYS A 178 2.16 5.77 9.89
C LYS A 178 1.45 7.09 9.60
N SER A 179 0.38 7.39 10.32
CA SER A 179 -0.46 8.57 10.09
C SER A 179 -0.12 9.71 11.03
N TRP A 180 -0.10 10.92 10.47
CA TRP A 180 0.03 12.19 11.19
C TRP A 180 -1.12 12.44 12.17
N ALA A 181 -2.27 11.78 11.98
CA ALA A 181 -3.44 11.93 12.84
C ALA A 181 -3.18 11.46 14.29
N HIS A 182 -2.18 10.60 14.50
CA HIS A 182 -1.85 10.06 15.81
C HIS A 182 -0.67 10.80 16.47
N GLY A 183 -0.07 11.81 15.84
CA GLY A 183 1.09 12.53 16.39
C GLY A 183 2.40 11.74 16.22
N ASP A 184 3.21 11.67 17.28
CA ASP A 184 4.48 10.91 17.29
C ASP A 184 4.26 9.43 16.91
N ARG A 185 5.34 8.70 16.59
CA ARG A 185 5.28 7.27 16.26
C ARG A 185 4.78 6.47 17.47
N HIS A 186 3.51 6.04 17.41
CA HIS A 186 2.90 5.16 18.41
C HIS A 186 2.88 3.72 17.90
N ASP A 187 3.20 2.78 18.79
CA ASP A 187 2.99 1.36 18.54
C ASP A 187 1.48 1.07 18.49
N VAL A 188 1.08 0.04 17.74
CA VAL A 188 -0.34 -0.28 17.55
C VAL A 188 -0.81 -1.27 18.60
N ASP A 189 -1.76 -0.83 19.41
CA ASP A 189 -2.46 -1.67 20.39
C ASP A 189 -3.61 -2.43 19.71
N TYR A 190 -3.44 -3.74 19.46
CA TYR A 190 -4.48 -4.55 18.84
C TYR A 190 -5.38 -5.22 19.87
N TYR A 191 -6.68 -5.12 19.64
CA TYR A 191 -7.71 -5.83 20.36
C TYR A 191 -8.36 -6.87 19.46
N VAL A 192 -8.70 -8.03 20.03
CA VAL A 192 -9.34 -9.12 19.31
C VAL A 192 -10.59 -9.58 20.04
N ARG A 193 -11.65 -9.87 19.29
CA ARG A 193 -12.86 -10.52 19.81
C ARG A 193 -13.36 -11.62 18.88
N PHE A 194 -13.88 -12.68 19.50
CA PHE A 194 -14.42 -13.85 18.82
C PHE A 194 -15.92 -13.87 18.98
N ASN A 195 -16.68 -13.86 17.88
CA ASN A 195 -18.12 -14.01 17.92
C ASN A 195 -18.47 -15.50 17.83
N MET A 196 -18.97 -16.07 18.92
CA MET A 196 -19.22 -17.51 19.03
C MET A 196 -20.51 -17.83 19.77
N ALA A 197 -21.06 -18.99 19.50
CA ALA A 197 -22.21 -19.57 20.19
C ALA A 197 -21.91 -21.03 20.56
N LEU A 198 -22.55 -21.50 21.64
CA LEU A 198 -22.49 -22.88 22.07
C LEU A 198 -23.92 -23.40 22.22
N ASP A 199 -24.30 -24.43 21.47
CA ASP A 199 -25.51 -25.19 21.77
C ASP A 199 -25.27 -25.99 23.04
N ASN A 200 -25.76 -25.43 24.15
CA ASN A 200 -25.67 -25.95 25.50
C ASN A 200 -27.07 -26.25 26.07
N SER A 201 -27.97 -26.76 25.22
CA SER A 201 -29.33 -27.13 25.62
C SER A 201 -29.40 -28.26 26.68
N SER A 202 -28.26 -28.89 27.01
CA SER A 202 -28.10 -29.92 28.05
C SER A 202 -27.71 -29.33 29.41
N SER A 203 -27.94 -30.10 30.49
CA SER A 203 -27.51 -29.77 31.87
C SER A 203 -26.00 -29.91 32.09
N ALA A 204 -25.20 -29.53 31.09
CA ALA A 204 -23.75 -29.62 31.15
C ALA A 204 -23.20 -28.76 32.30
N ASP A 205 -22.13 -29.24 32.92
CA ASP A 205 -21.47 -28.52 34.02
C ASP A 205 -20.96 -27.16 33.51
N SER A 206 -21.40 -26.08 34.15
CA SER A 206 -20.99 -24.71 33.83
C SER A 206 -19.47 -24.50 33.86
N SER A 207 -18.72 -25.29 34.63
CA SER A 207 -17.27 -25.18 34.75
C SER A 207 -16.48 -25.97 33.70
N LEU A 208 -17.17 -26.79 32.89
CA LEU A 208 -16.54 -27.63 31.87
C LEU A 208 -15.86 -26.76 30.80
N PRO A 209 -14.53 -26.88 30.60
CA PRO A 209 -13.82 -26.19 29.52
C PRO A 209 -14.26 -26.72 28.14
N VAL A 210 -14.69 -25.83 27.25
CA VAL A 210 -15.22 -26.22 25.93
C VAL A 210 -14.30 -25.85 24.78
N CYS A 211 -13.71 -24.65 24.83
CA CYS A 211 -12.80 -24.19 23.79
C CYS A 211 -11.72 -23.29 24.36
N LYS A 212 -10.64 -23.10 23.61
CA LYS A 212 -9.60 -22.14 23.92
C LYS A 212 -9.40 -21.20 22.73
N ILE A 213 -9.50 -19.90 22.97
CA ILE A 213 -9.20 -18.87 21.98
C ILE A 213 -7.75 -18.39 22.17
N LYS A 214 -7.05 -18.11 21.08
CA LYS A 214 -5.66 -17.64 21.10
C LYS A 214 -5.36 -16.57 20.05
N VAL A 215 -4.44 -15.68 20.38
CA VAL A 215 -3.67 -14.91 19.41
C VAL A 215 -2.25 -15.47 19.42
N VAL A 216 -1.86 -16.03 18.28
CA VAL A 216 -0.57 -16.68 18.06
C VAL A 216 0.19 -15.91 17.00
N TYR A 217 1.51 -15.92 17.10
CA TYR A 217 2.38 -15.24 16.18
C TYR A 217 3.51 -16.16 15.73
N ARG A 218 3.65 -16.28 14.41
CA ARG A 218 4.59 -17.17 13.75
C ARG A 218 5.59 -16.37 12.94
N TYR A 219 6.88 -16.61 13.13
CA TYR A 219 7.94 -15.81 12.51
C TYR A 219 9.17 -16.66 12.19
N ALA A 220 10.04 -16.13 11.35
CA ALA A 220 11.34 -16.68 11.04
C ALA A 220 12.43 -15.91 11.78
N GLU A 221 13.37 -16.62 12.39
CA GLU A 221 14.69 -16.08 12.71
C GLU A 221 15.61 -16.40 11.55
N GLU A 222 16.14 -15.37 10.89
CA GLU A 222 17.13 -15.52 9.83
C GLU A 222 18.52 -15.27 10.41
N TYR A 223 19.36 -16.29 10.30
CA TYR A 223 20.72 -16.26 10.82
C TYR A 223 21.70 -15.72 9.77
N PRO A 224 22.84 -15.13 10.18
CA PRO A 224 23.92 -14.67 9.30
C PRO A 224 24.40 -15.67 8.23
N SER A 225 24.29 -16.96 8.52
CA SER A 225 24.61 -18.06 7.59
C SER A 225 23.68 -18.13 6.39
N GLY A 226 22.56 -17.40 6.40
CA GLY A 226 21.45 -17.51 5.45
C GLY A 226 20.51 -18.68 5.73
N SER A 227 20.69 -19.39 6.85
CA SER A 227 19.71 -20.37 7.35
C SER A 227 18.62 -19.64 8.12
N TRP A 228 17.42 -20.21 8.16
CA TRP A 228 16.32 -19.67 8.93
C TRP A 228 15.58 -20.79 9.67
N GLU A 229 15.01 -20.45 10.82
CA GLU A 229 14.18 -21.33 11.63
C GLU A 229 12.84 -20.65 11.94
N ILE A 230 11.76 -21.44 11.95
CA ILE A 230 10.40 -20.93 12.20
C ILE A 230 10.05 -21.15 13.66
N PHE A 231 9.60 -20.07 14.29
CA PHE A 231 9.13 -20.03 15.67
C PHE A 231 7.66 -19.68 15.73
N GLU A 232 7.03 -20.07 16.83
CA GLU A 232 5.64 -19.77 17.12
C GLU A 232 5.48 -19.44 18.61
N ASP A 233 4.98 -18.25 18.90
CA ASP A 233 4.70 -17.75 20.24
C ASP A 233 3.21 -17.42 20.40
N THR A 234 2.73 -17.36 21.64
CA THR A 234 1.35 -16.97 21.95
C THR A 234 1.34 -15.62 22.65
N PHE A 235 0.61 -14.64 22.10
CA PHE A 235 0.38 -13.34 22.77
C PHE A 235 -0.68 -13.47 23.86
N LEU A 236 -1.83 -13.99 23.48
CA LEU A 236 -3.00 -14.07 24.35
C LEU A 236 -3.61 -15.47 24.23
N GLU A 237 -4.01 -16.05 25.35
CA GLU A 237 -4.86 -17.23 25.37
C GLU A 237 -5.92 -17.15 26.47
N ARG A 238 -7.12 -17.68 26.18
CA ARG A 238 -8.20 -17.81 27.15
C ARG A 238 -8.94 -19.11 26.93
N THR A 239 -9.11 -19.88 28.01
CA THR A 239 -9.98 -21.06 28.01
C THR A 239 -11.39 -20.62 28.39
N LEU A 240 -12.38 -21.00 27.58
CA LEU A 240 -13.79 -20.74 27.81
C LEU A 240 -14.48 -22.00 28.31
N THR A 241 -15.40 -21.82 29.24
CA THR A 241 -16.22 -22.86 29.85
C THR A 241 -17.66 -22.79 29.36
N VAL A 242 -18.47 -23.82 29.60
CA VAL A 242 -19.91 -23.81 29.28
C VAL A 242 -20.60 -22.57 29.88
N GLY A 243 -20.25 -22.19 31.10
CA GLY A 243 -20.85 -21.06 31.82
C GLY A 243 -20.51 -19.68 31.25
N ASP A 244 -19.47 -19.57 30.41
CA ASP A 244 -19.13 -18.32 29.73
C ASP A 244 -20.13 -17.98 28.58
N PHE A 245 -20.82 -18.99 28.05
CA PHE A 245 -21.78 -18.87 26.96
C PHE A 245 -23.20 -18.58 27.47
N PRO A 246 -23.99 -17.74 26.76
CA PRO A 246 -25.37 -17.50 27.14
C PRO A 246 -26.21 -18.78 27.00
N GLN A 247 -27.19 -18.95 27.89
CA GLN A 247 -28.19 -20.00 27.73
C GLN A 247 -29.02 -19.76 26.46
N GLY A 248 -29.31 -20.83 25.72
CA GLY A 248 -30.09 -20.77 24.47
C GLY A 248 -29.23 -20.62 23.20
N GLY A 249 -27.90 -20.72 23.33
CA GLY A 249 -26.99 -20.81 22.18
C GLY A 249 -26.96 -19.55 21.30
N TYR A 250 -27.16 -18.37 21.88
CA TYR A 250 -27.00 -17.12 21.14
C TYR A 250 -25.53 -16.74 20.98
N PHE A 251 -25.22 -16.08 19.88
CA PHE A 251 -23.90 -15.52 19.60
C PHE A 251 -23.53 -14.43 20.61
N LYS A 252 -22.29 -14.50 21.10
CA LYS A 252 -21.70 -13.55 22.05
C LYS A 252 -20.27 -13.24 21.62
N TYR A 253 -19.86 -11.99 21.83
CA TYR A 253 -18.45 -11.60 21.71
C TYR A 253 -17.65 -12.01 22.94
N PHE A 254 -16.56 -12.75 22.70
CA PHE A 254 -15.58 -13.13 23.70
C PHE A 254 -14.30 -12.33 23.50
N TYR A 255 -13.86 -11.68 24.58
CA TYR A 255 -12.61 -10.95 24.68
C TYR A 255 -11.62 -11.73 25.57
N PHE A 256 -10.35 -11.33 25.57
CA PHE A 256 -9.40 -11.72 26.62
C PHE A 256 -9.71 -10.86 27.86
N GLU A 257 -9.81 -11.47 29.05
CA GLU A 257 -10.28 -10.81 30.28
C GLU A 257 -9.14 -10.61 31.30
N PRO A 258 -9.00 -9.41 31.91
CA PRO A 258 -9.67 -8.15 31.53
C PRO A 258 -9.36 -7.79 30.07
N VAL A 259 -10.19 -6.97 29.41
CA VAL A 259 -9.99 -6.55 28.01
C VAL A 259 -8.51 -6.19 27.78
N GLN A 260 -7.82 -7.08 27.09
CA GLN A 260 -6.38 -7.03 26.85
C GLN A 260 -6.16 -6.73 25.38
N TYR A 261 -5.21 -5.83 25.14
CA TYR A 261 -4.59 -5.65 23.85
C TYR A 261 -3.28 -6.46 23.80
N TYR A 262 -2.76 -6.68 22.60
CA TYR A 262 -1.40 -7.13 22.39
C TYR A 262 -0.68 -6.16 21.45
N GLU A 263 0.63 -6.11 21.61
CA GLU A 263 1.54 -5.32 20.78
C GLU A 263 2.51 -6.27 20.09
N TYR A 264 3.09 -5.80 18.99
CA TYR A 264 4.18 -6.52 18.34
C TYR A 264 5.44 -6.50 19.22
N PRO A 265 6.17 -7.62 19.35
CA PRO A 265 7.39 -7.67 20.13
C PRO A 265 8.43 -6.68 19.59
N GLU A 266 9.19 -6.06 20.49
CA GLU A 266 10.27 -5.11 20.14
C GLU A 266 11.26 -5.68 19.12
N LYS A 267 11.47 -7.00 19.07
CA LYS A 267 12.38 -7.66 18.10
C LYS A 267 11.97 -7.49 16.63
N PHE A 268 10.70 -7.17 16.35
CA PHE A 268 10.18 -6.85 15.00
C PHE A 268 10.04 -5.36 14.75
N ILE A 269 10.17 -4.57 15.80
CA ILE A 269 10.32 -3.14 15.66
C ILE A 269 11.71 -2.95 15.11
N LEU A 270 11.78 -2.88 13.78
CA LEU A 270 12.95 -2.38 13.09
C LEU A 270 13.43 -1.15 13.89
N PRO A 271 14.70 -1.14 14.35
CA PRO A 271 15.26 0.05 14.97
C PRO A 271 14.85 1.24 14.11
N GLU A 272 14.59 2.41 14.68
CA GLU A 272 14.19 3.58 13.87
C GLU A 272 15.13 3.85 12.68
N TYR A 273 16.32 3.25 12.76
CA TYR A 273 17.38 3.16 11.80
C TYR A 273 17.29 2.11 10.70
N ALA A 274 16.36 1.14 10.65
CA ALA A 274 16.36 0.16 9.56
C ALA A 274 15.82 0.70 8.22
N GLY A 275 15.18 1.88 8.25
CA GLY A 275 14.93 2.71 7.06
C GLY A 275 15.89 3.88 6.94
N LYS A 276 16.85 4.00 7.86
CA LYS A 276 17.91 5.00 7.82
C LYS A 276 19.19 4.26 7.45
N LEU A 277 20.08 4.94 6.77
CA LEU A 277 21.35 4.33 6.37
C LEU A 277 22.31 4.34 7.54
N ILE A 278 21.98 3.57 8.57
CA ILE A 278 22.90 3.25 9.66
C ILE A 278 23.48 1.88 9.35
N ASP A 279 24.76 1.74 9.69
CA ASP A 279 25.64 0.59 9.49
C ASP A 279 24.90 -0.72 9.18
N PRO A 280 25.30 -1.46 8.13
CA PRO A 280 24.74 -2.78 7.89
C PRO A 280 24.74 -3.52 9.22
N GLU A 281 23.57 -4.07 9.58
CA GLU A 281 23.43 -4.78 10.85
C GLU A 281 24.66 -5.65 11.04
N PRO A 282 25.28 -5.65 12.24
CA PRO A 282 26.50 -6.39 12.50
C PRO A 282 26.37 -7.76 11.84
N PRO A 283 27.40 -8.27 11.15
CA PRO A 283 27.31 -9.47 10.32
C PRO A 283 26.90 -10.72 11.10
N ASP A 284 26.75 -10.63 12.43
CA ASP A 284 26.31 -11.68 13.34
C ASP A 284 24.88 -11.47 13.89
N THR A 285 24.08 -10.54 13.34
CA THR A 285 22.74 -10.21 13.84
C THR A 285 21.70 -11.18 13.28
N ILE A 286 20.80 -11.66 14.16
CA ILE A 286 19.62 -12.41 13.78
C ILE A 286 18.54 -11.41 13.37
N THR A 287 18.01 -11.53 12.16
CA THR A 287 16.85 -10.75 11.72
C THR A 287 15.57 -11.54 11.93
N TYR A 288 14.47 -10.82 12.17
CA TYR A 288 13.16 -11.41 12.44
C TYR A 288 12.19 -11.05 11.32
N ASN A 289 11.60 -12.06 10.67
CA ASN A 289 10.74 -11.88 9.51
C ASN A 289 9.41 -12.60 9.68
N ASP A 290 8.33 -11.92 9.32
CA ASP A 290 6.96 -12.44 9.36
C ASP A 290 6.17 -12.14 8.10
N SER A 291 6.85 -11.67 7.05
CA SER A 291 6.26 -11.35 5.75
C SER A 291 6.31 -12.53 4.78
N GLU A 292 6.99 -13.62 5.12
CA GLU A 292 7.02 -14.84 4.30
C GLU A 292 5.71 -15.63 4.35
N ALA A 293 5.54 -16.49 3.36
CA ALA A 293 4.35 -17.31 3.20
C ALA A 293 4.08 -18.19 4.44
N GLY A 294 2.83 -18.17 4.93
CA GLY A 294 2.42 -18.90 6.13
C GLY A 294 2.94 -18.35 7.47
N LEU A 295 3.64 -17.21 7.50
CA LEU A 295 4.04 -16.51 8.73
C LEU A 295 3.04 -15.41 9.14
N GLY A 296 3.29 -14.76 10.25
CA GLY A 296 2.50 -13.66 10.79
C GLY A 296 1.49 -14.09 11.87
N ILE A 297 0.49 -13.23 12.07
CA ILE A 297 -0.51 -13.35 13.12
C ILE A 297 -1.57 -14.41 12.77
N GLN A 298 -1.99 -15.12 13.81
CA GLN A 298 -2.99 -16.17 13.78
C GLN A 298 -3.98 -15.99 14.94
N PHE A 299 -5.26 -16.03 14.62
CA PHE A 299 -6.35 -16.18 15.57
C PHE A 299 -6.79 -17.63 15.57
N ARG A 300 -6.75 -18.29 16.73
CA ARG A 300 -7.07 -19.72 16.85
C ARG A 300 -8.27 -19.95 17.75
N VAL A 301 -9.05 -20.95 17.38
CA VAL A 301 -10.08 -21.54 18.25
C VAL A 301 -9.77 -23.03 18.35
N ASP A 302 -9.37 -23.49 19.53
CA ASP A 302 -9.18 -24.91 19.83
C ASP A 302 -10.47 -25.48 20.41
N TRP A 303 -10.94 -26.61 19.87
CA TRP A 303 -12.05 -27.37 20.44
C TRP A 303 -11.51 -28.42 21.42
N LEU A 304 -11.96 -28.36 22.68
CA LEU A 304 -11.36 -29.13 23.78
C LEU A 304 -12.13 -30.40 24.17
N ILE A 305 -13.39 -30.54 23.74
CA ILE A 305 -14.26 -31.65 24.15
C ILE A 305 -14.07 -32.87 23.25
N ASP A 306 -13.96 -34.03 23.88
CA ASP A 306 -14.11 -35.33 23.21
C ASP A 306 -15.61 -35.69 23.16
N SER A 307 -16.13 -35.92 21.95
CA SER A 307 -17.55 -36.25 21.74
C SER A 307 -17.97 -37.61 22.29
N ASN A 308 -17.00 -38.44 22.71
CA ASN A 308 -17.27 -39.70 23.40
C ASN A 308 -17.84 -39.49 24.81
N GLU A 309 -17.77 -38.26 25.34
CA GLU A 309 -18.52 -37.84 26.52
C GLU A 309 -19.87 -37.23 26.08
N GLU A 310 -20.96 -37.68 26.69
CA GLU A 310 -22.38 -37.37 26.43
C GLU A 310 -22.79 -35.88 26.59
N SER A 311 -21.92 -34.93 26.22
CA SER A 311 -22.13 -33.51 26.45
C SER A 311 -23.19 -32.90 25.51
N GLY A 312 -23.32 -33.45 24.29
CA GLY A 312 -24.24 -32.94 23.27
C GLY A 312 -23.91 -31.52 22.80
N LEU A 313 -22.73 -31.00 23.16
CA LEU A 313 -22.34 -29.62 22.93
C LEU A 313 -21.86 -29.42 21.50
N THR A 314 -22.30 -28.32 20.88
CA THR A 314 -21.80 -27.90 19.56
C THR A 314 -21.37 -26.44 19.61
N LEU A 315 -20.12 -26.17 19.24
CA LEU A 315 -19.59 -24.81 19.10
C LEU A 315 -19.86 -24.32 17.68
N TYR A 316 -20.22 -23.04 17.57
CA TYR A 316 -20.38 -22.30 16.33
C TYR A 316 -19.53 -21.04 16.43
N VAL A 317 -18.65 -20.83 15.46
CA VAL A 317 -17.84 -19.61 15.33
C VAL A 317 -18.36 -18.85 14.12
N ASP A 318 -18.80 -17.61 14.32
CA ASP A 318 -19.29 -16.72 13.26
C ASP A 318 -18.10 -16.00 12.62
N HIS A 319 -17.41 -15.15 13.40
CA HIS A 319 -16.26 -14.42 12.91
C HIS A 319 -15.32 -13.99 14.03
N ILE A 320 -14.13 -13.56 13.61
CA ILE A 320 -13.10 -12.99 14.47
C ILE A 320 -12.87 -11.55 14.00
N GLU A 321 -12.85 -10.60 14.92
CA GLU A 321 -12.49 -9.21 14.61
C GLU A 321 -11.22 -8.84 15.34
N VAL A 322 -10.37 -8.11 14.63
CA VAL A 322 -9.19 -7.45 15.17
C VAL A 322 -9.24 -5.98 14.78
N PHE A 323 -8.90 -5.12 15.73
CA PHE A 323 -8.94 -3.69 15.55
C PHE A 323 -8.01 -3.01 16.53
N ASP A 324 -7.58 -1.81 16.17
CA ASP A 324 -6.80 -0.98 17.06
C ASP A 324 -7.67 -0.23 18.08
N ARG A 325 -7.00 0.53 18.95
CA ARG A 325 -7.64 1.37 19.95
C ARG A 325 -8.52 2.47 19.34
N ASP A 326 -8.11 3.08 18.24
CA ASP A 326 -8.78 4.25 17.66
C ASP A 326 -10.07 3.84 16.90
N TRP A 327 -10.09 2.64 16.34
CA TRP A 327 -11.27 2.03 15.73
C TRP A 327 -12.27 1.50 16.76
N TRP A 328 -11.88 1.41 18.03
CA TRP A 328 -12.75 0.97 19.13
C TRP A 328 -14.04 1.80 19.21
N ASP A 329 -13.96 3.10 18.89
CA ASP A 329 -15.13 3.99 18.83
C ASP A 329 -16.13 3.56 17.76
N TYR A 330 -15.67 3.13 16.58
CA TYR A 330 -16.54 2.61 15.53
C TYR A 330 -17.18 1.29 15.95
N VAL A 331 -16.43 0.44 16.65
CA VAL A 331 -16.91 -0.84 17.17
C VAL A 331 -18.03 -0.66 18.21
N LEU A 332 -17.94 0.34 19.08
CA LEU A 332 -18.96 0.62 20.11
C LEU A 332 -20.08 1.53 19.63
N TYR A 333 -19.75 2.55 18.83
CA TYR A 333 -20.63 3.67 18.49
C TYR A 333 -20.55 4.02 16.99
N PRO A 334 -20.88 3.09 16.08
CA PRO A 334 -20.71 3.30 14.64
C PRO A 334 -21.47 4.52 14.09
N ASN A 335 -22.63 4.84 14.67
CA ASN A 335 -23.41 6.02 14.28
C ASN A 335 -22.70 7.34 14.64
N LEU A 336 -22.02 7.40 15.79
CA LEU A 336 -21.30 8.60 16.21
C LEU A 336 -20.10 8.87 15.30
N VAL A 337 -19.42 7.81 14.86
CA VAL A 337 -18.33 7.89 13.89
C VAL A 337 -18.85 8.37 12.53
N ALA A 338 -19.97 7.80 12.06
CA ALA A 338 -20.62 8.25 10.82
C ALA A 338 -21.01 9.72 10.87
N ASP A 339 -21.62 10.19 11.97
CA ASP A 339 -22.00 11.59 12.15
C ASP A 339 -20.76 12.50 12.15
N SER A 340 -19.66 12.09 12.80
CA SER A 340 -18.41 12.86 12.86
C SER A 340 -17.79 13.06 11.47
N ILE A 341 -17.75 12.00 10.66
CA ILE A 341 -17.27 12.04 9.27
C ILE A 341 -18.16 12.96 8.42
N GLN A 342 -19.48 12.85 8.55
CA GLN A 342 -20.43 13.69 7.81
C GLN A 342 -20.31 15.17 8.17
N ILE A 343 -20.22 15.48 9.46
CA ILE A 343 -20.04 16.85 9.95
C ILE A 343 -18.74 17.44 9.40
N TYR A 344 -17.65 16.67 9.40
CA TYR A 344 -16.39 17.12 8.81
C TYR A 344 -16.53 17.42 7.32
N ALA A 345 -17.05 16.47 6.54
CA ALA A 345 -17.21 16.63 5.10
C ALA A 345 -18.10 17.83 4.74
N SER A 346 -19.16 18.08 5.53
CA SER A 346 -20.10 19.20 5.32
C SER A 346 -19.44 20.58 5.37
N ARG A 347 -18.29 20.71 6.05
CA ARG A 347 -17.50 21.95 6.06
C ARG A 347 -17.05 22.37 4.67
N TYR A 348 -16.90 21.40 3.76
CA TYR A 348 -16.46 21.60 2.38
C TYR A 348 -17.62 21.62 1.38
N SER A 349 -18.87 21.72 1.84
CA SER A 349 -20.06 21.68 0.97
C SER A 349 -20.11 22.80 -0.09
N ASN A 350 -19.43 23.92 0.15
CA ASN A 350 -19.29 25.02 -0.82
C ASN A 350 -18.07 24.88 -1.76
N TRP A 351 -17.31 23.79 -1.68
CA TRP A 351 -16.15 23.51 -2.52
C TRP A 351 -16.49 22.52 -3.64
N SER A 352 -17.10 23.00 -4.73
CA SER A 352 -17.49 22.14 -5.86
C SER A 352 -16.31 21.52 -6.64
N ASN A 353 -15.11 22.02 -6.38
CA ASN A 353 -13.88 21.62 -7.04
C ASN A 353 -13.08 20.56 -6.28
N ILE A 354 -13.42 20.25 -5.02
CA ILE A 354 -12.90 19.07 -4.32
C ILE A 354 -13.51 17.83 -4.97
N LYS A 355 -12.64 16.99 -5.56
CA LYS A 355 -13.05 15.75 -6.24
C LYS A 355 -12.90 14.54 -5.33
N TYR A 356 -11.90 14.57 -4.46
CA TYR A 356 -11.66 13.50 -3.49
C TYR A 356 -11.07 14.08 -2.21
N PHE A 357 -11.35 13.40 -1.10
CA PHE A 357 -10.53 13.48 0.10
C PHE A 357 -9.42 12.44 0.01
N THR A 358 -8.29 12.71 0.67
CA THR A 358 -7.23 11.72 0.86
C THR A 358 -7.29 11.18 2.29
N GLY A 359 -6.67 10.03 2.52
CA GLY A 359 -6.68 9.35 3.81
C GLY A 359 -5.34 8.73 4.14
N HIS A 360 -5.33 7.43 4.42
CA HIS A 360 -4.14 6.66 4.76
C HIS A 360 -2.99 6.83 3.76
N ASP A 361 -1.85 7.28 4.26
CA ASP A 361 -0.60 7.35 3.51
C ASP A 361 0.06 5.96 3.48
N GLU A 362 0.30 5.42 2.29
CA GLU A 362 0.96 4.13 2.04
C GLU A 362 0.50 2.93 2.93
N PRO A 363 -0.78 2.50 2.86
CA PRO A 363 -1.27 1.38 3.66
C PRO A 363 -0.57 0.05 3.31
N TYR A 364 -0.10 -0.66 4.34
CA TYR A 364 0.84 -1.79 4.18
C TYR A 364 0.43 -3.08 4.92
N SER A 365 -0.42 -3.00 5.94
CA SER A 365 -1.18 -4.15 6.44
C SER A 365 -2.56 -4.25 5.80
N ILE A 366 -3.06 -5.49 5.73
CA ILE A 366 -4.43 -5.81 5.35
C ILE A 366 -5.45 -5.15 6.31
N ASP A 367 -5.06 -4.88 7.56
CA ASP A 367 -5.90 -4.21 8.55
C ASP A 367 -6.25 -2.76 8.18
N ALA A 368 -5.42 -2.09 7.38
CA ALA A 368 -5.70 -0.73 6.94
C ALA A 368 -6.84 -0.66 5.89
N PHE A 369 -7.16 -1.78 5.24
CA PHE A 369 -8.02 -1.76 4.04
C PHE A 369 -9.51 -1.65 4.34
N ALA A 370 -10.01 -2.31 5.40
CA ALA A 370 -11.43 -2.23 5.72
C ALA A 370 -11.85 -0.84 6.24
N PRO A 371 -11.06 -0.15 7.10
CA PRO A 371 -11.31 1.24 7.47
C PRO A 371 -11.45 2.17 6.27
N ILE A 372 -10.52 2.12 5.30
CA ILE A 372 -10.61 2.87 4.04
C ILE A 372 -11.95 2.65 3.35
N ARG A 373 -12.35 1.38 3.15
CA ARG A 373 -13.63 1.05 2.49
C ARG A 373 -14.84 1.58 3.25
N ILE A 374 -14.83 1.47 4.58
CA ILE A 374 -15.95 1.87 5.44
C ILE A 374 -16.12 3.39 5.39
N VAL A 375 -15.03 4.15 5.57
CA VAL A 375 -15.07 5.62 5.48
C VAL A 375 -15.51 6.07 4.08
N ASP A 376 -14.98 5.47 3.01
CA ASP A 376 -15.39 5.78 1.64
C ASP A 376 -16.90 5.53 1.41
N SER A 377 -17.43 4.43 1.95
CA SER A 377 -18.86 4.09 1.87
C SER A 377 -19.74 5.12 2.60
N LEU A 378 -19.30 5.62 3.77
CA LEU A 378 -20.01 6.65 4.52
C LEU A 378 -20.05 7.98 3.76
N LEU A 379 -18.96 8.33 3.07
CA LEU A 379 -18.90 9.52 2.20
C LEU A 379 -19.85 9.41 1.01
N GLU A 380 -19.91 8.24 0.35
CA GLU A 380 -20.82 7.99 -0.78
C GLU A 380 -22.29 8.08 -0.41
N ILE A 381 -22.70 7.41 0.69
CA ILE A 381 -24.08 7.45 1.18
C ILE A 381 -24.52 8.90 1.42
N SER A 382 -23.58 9.74 1.84
CA SER A 382 -23.79 11.15 2.16
C SER A 382 -23.57 12.08 0.96
N GLN A 383 -23.30 11.54 -0.24
CA GLN A 383 -23.03 12.27 -1.48
C GLN A 383 -21.86 13.28 -1.37
N ASN A 384 -20.89 12.98 -0.50
CA ASN A 384 -19.66 13.76 -0.37
C ASN A 384 -18.59 13.27 -1.36
N PRO A 385 -17.54 14.08 -1.63
CA PRO A 385 -16.35 13.60 -2.31
C PRO A 385 -15.82 12.29 -1.67
N ARG A 386 -15.44 11.34 -2.52
CA ARG A 386 -15.01 9.99 -2.14
C ARG A 386 -13.54 9.98 -1.70
N LEU A 387 -13.06 8.87 -1.15
CA LEU A 387 -11.63 8.70 -0.85
C LEU A 387 -10.81 8.39 -2.09
N LEU A 388 -9.64 9.00 -2.18
CA LEU A 388 -8.57 8.61 -3.08
C LEU A 388 -7.33 8.24 -2.26
N ILE A 389 -6.91 6.98 -2.35
CA ILE A 389 -5.72 6.49 -1.66
C ILE A 389 -4.66 6.17 -2.70
N VAL A 390 -3.47 6.74 -2.54
CA VAL A 390 -2.29 6.39 -3.32
C VAL A 390 -1.70 5.13 -2.72
N PHE A 391 -1.69 4.05 -3.50
CA PHE A 391 -1.20 2.76 -3.06
C PHE A 391 0.22 2.53 -3.54
N ASN A 392 1.15 2.46 -2.61
CA ASN A 392 2.55 2.08 -2.84
C ASN A 392 2.77 0.64 -2.31
N PRO A 393 2.79 -0.38 -3.17
CA PRO A 393 3.25 -1.70 -2.74
C PRO A 393 4.76 -1.61 -2.49
N TYR A 394 5.14 -1.85 -1.23
CA TYR A 394 6.51 -1.92 -0.72
C TYR A 394 7.54 -2.48 -1.72
N TRP A 395 8.82 -2.09 -1.59
CA TRP A 395 10.00 -2.41 -2.42
C TRP A 395 10.29 -3.89 -2.73
N THR A 396 9.39 -4.82 -2.44
CA THR A 396 9.47 -6.19 -2.91
C THR A 396 9.25 -6.28 -4.42
N TYR A 397 10.18 -6.92 -5.12
CA TYR A 397 10.13 -7.13 -6.56
C TYR A 397 8.83 -7.82 -7.04
N ASN A 398 8.16 -8.57 -6.16
CA ASN A 398 6.95 -9.34 -6.48
C ASN A 398 5.65 -8.83 -5.82
N ASN A 399 5.68 -7.74 -5.04
CA ASN A 399 4.54 -7.21 -4.27
C ASN A 399 3.83 -8.28 -3.38
N LYS A 400 4.57 -9.31 -2.94
CA LYS A 400 4.02 -10.41 -2.16
C LYS A 400 4.34 -10.25 -0.68
N ILE A 401 3.31 -10.37 0.16
CA ILE A 401 3.40 -10.43 1.61
C ILE A 401 2.52 -11.60 2.05
N ASN A 402 3.08 -12.49 2.88
CA ASN A 402 2.46 -13.71 3.37
C ASN A 402 1.83 -14.57 2.25
N GLY A 403 2.60 -14.75 1.16
CA GLY A 403 2.19 -15.53 0.00
C GLY A 403 1.25 -14.82 -0.98
N ASP A 404 0.63 -13.71 -0.59
CA ASP A 404 -0.38 -12.99 -1.38
C ASP A 404 0.11 -11.67 -1.95
N THR A 405 -0.48 -11.24 -3.06
CA THR A 405 -0.20 -9.92 -3.65
C THR A 405 -0.94 -8.82 -2.90
N LEU A 406 -0.22 -7.91 -2.24
CA LEU A 406 -0.83 -6.86 -1.42
C LEU A 406 -1.75 -5.94 -2.25
N LEU A 407 -1.37 -5.63 -3.49
CA LEU A 407 -2.23 -4.87 -4.42
C LEU A 407 -3.57 -5.56 -4.69
N CYS A 408 -3.57 -6.88 -4.88
CA CYS A 408 -4.81 -7.64 -5.07
C CYS A 408 -5.67 -7.60 -3.82
N GLN A 409 -5.05 -7.70 -2.64
CA GLN A 409 -5.74 -7.59 -1.35
C GLN A 409 -6.34 -6.20 -1.15
N PHE A 410 -5.59 -5.15 -1.46
CA PHE A 410 -6.06 -3.77 -1.41
C PHE A 410 -7.29 -3.56 -2.31
N VAL A 411 -7.22 -3.92 -3.59
CA VAL A 411 -8.38 -3.76 -4.51
C VAL A 411 -9.58 -4.58 -4.05
N ARG A 412 -9.36 -5.81 -3.54
CA ARG A 412 -10.43 -6.68 -3.05
C ARG A 412 -11.11 -6.13 -1.79
N MET A 413 -10.33 -5.62 -0.84
CA MET A 413 -10.79 -5.31 0.52
C MET A 413 -11.11 -3.83 0.72
N ALA A 414 -10.27 -2.93 0.21
CA ALA A 414 -10.50 -1.49 0.25
C ALA A 414 -11.51 -1.05 -0.83
N LYS A 415 -11.58 -1.75 -1.96
CA LYS A 415 -12.46 -1.45 -3.11
C LYS A 415 -12.41 0.03 -3.51
N PRO A 416 -11.20 0.56 -3.82
CA PRO A 416 -11.04 1.99 -4.05
C PRO A 416 -11.87 2.48 -5.24
N GLU A 417 -12.51 3.64 -5.10
CA GLU A 417 -13.21 4.35 -6.18
C GLU A 417 -12.32 4.49 -7.42
N LYS A 418 -11.04 4.80 -7.18
CA LYS A 418 -10.00 4.81 -8.20
C LYS A 418 -8.72 4.21 -7.65
N LEU A 419 -8.17 3.23 -8.36
CA LEU A 419 -6.85 2.68 -8.10
C LEU A 419 -5.80 3.69 -8.57
N VAL A 420 -5.09 4.28 -7.61
CA VAL A 420 -3.92 5.11 -7.86
C VAL A 420 -2.70 4.38 -7.34
N ILE A 421 -1.72 4.16 -8.20
CA ILE A 421 -0.51 3.44 -7.84
C ILE A 421 0.69 4.36 -7.83
N ASP A 422 1.53 4.17 -6.82
CA ASP A 422 2.86 4.75 -6.76
C ASP A 422 3.91 3.63 -6.84
N PHE A 423 4.84 3.80 -7.77
CA PHE A 423 5.98 2.92 -7.93
C PHE A 423 7.21 3.77 -8.22
N TYR A 424 8.32 3.39 -7.60
CA TYR A 424 9.62 4.04 -7.72
C TYR A 424 10.50 3.30 -8.74
N PRO A 425 10.47 3.69 -10.03
CA PRO A 425 11.25 3.01 -11.06
C PRO A 425 12.73 3.43 -11.10
N PHE A 426 13.12 4.51 -10.42
CA PHE A 426 14.43 5.13 -10.57
C PHE A 426 15.30 4.85 -9.35
N THR A 427 16.41 4.13 -9.55
CA THR A 427 17.35 3.77 -8.48
C THR A 427 18.64 4.62 -8.53
N PRO A 428 19.42 4.67 -7.43
CA PRO A 428 20.67 5.44 -7.31
C PRO A 428 21.80 4.98 -8.22
N GLU A 429 21.86 3.67 -8.44
CA GLU A 429 23.08 3.01 -8.90
C GLU A 429 23.13 2.84 -10.42
N TYR A 430 21.99 2.96 -11.12
CA TYR A 430 21.89 2.65 -12.55
C TYR A 430 20.87 3.56 -13.27
N LEU A 431 21.15 3.86 -14.54
CA LEU A 431 20.15 4.36 -15.50
C LEU A 431 18.96 3.38 -15.54
N PHE A 432 17.74 3.89 -15.67
CA PHE A 432 16.52 3.08 -15.78
C PHE A 432 16.70 1.90 -16.75
N ARG A 433 16.73 0.67 -16.22
CA ARG A 433 17.08 -0.53 -16.99
C ARG A 433 15.83 -1.18 -17.56
N PHE A 434 16.06 -2.05 -18.55
CA PHE A 434 15.01 -2.91 -19.09
C PHE A 434 14.27 -3.73 -18.01
N VAL A 435 14.98 -4.19 -16.99
CA VAL A 435 14.38 -4.95 -15.88
C VAL A 435 13.39 -4.08 -15.09
N ASP A 436 13.73 -2.81 -14.86
CA ASP A 436 12.88 -1.86 -14.14
C ASP A 436 11.63 -1.53 -14.96
N ALA A 437 11.79 -1.35 -16.28
CA ALA A 437 10.68 -1.19 -17.22
C ALA A 437 9.78 -2.43 -17.30
N GLU A 438 10.33 -3.64 -17.31
CA GLU A 438 9.55 -4.89 -17.31
C GLU A 438 8.80 -5.09 -15.99
N ALA A 439 9.42 -4.81 -14.85
CA ALA A 439 8.73 -4.84 -13.56
C ALA A 439 7.56 -3.86 -13.53
N LEU A 440 7.76 -2.64 -14.01
CA LEU A 440 6.71 -1.63 -14.13
C LEU A 440 5.60 -2.06 -15.11
N ARG A 441 5.95 -2.70 -16.23
CA ARG A 441 5.01 -3.28 -17.20
C ARG A 441 4.09 -4.31 -16.54
N PHE A 442 4.65 -5.27 -15.81
CA PHE A 442 3.86 -6.29 -15.10
C PHE A 442 2.92 -5.66 -14.06
N ARG A 443 3.39 -4.63 -13.36
CA ARG A 443 2.59 -3.90 -12.37
C ARG A 443 1.42 -3.16 -13.01
N PHE A 444 1.66 -2.41 -14.10
CA PHE A 444 0.58 -1.73 -14.83
C PHE A 444 -0.41 -2.68 -15.47
N GLN A 445 0.06 -3.83 -15.96
CA GLN A 445 -0.81 -4.89 -16.45
C GLN A 445 -1.74 -5.38 -15.34
N LEU A 446 -1.20 -5.66 -14.16
CA LEU A 446 -1.98 -6.10 -13.01
C LEU A 446 -3.00 -5.03 -12.59
N CYS A 447 -2.58 -3.75 -12.56
CA CYS A 447 -3.47 -2.63 -12.25
C CYS A 447 -4.63 -2.52 -13.25
N HIS A 448 -4.34 -2.65 -14.55
CA HIS A 448 -5.38 -2.66 -15.58
C HIS A 448 -6.36 -3.82 -15.39
N THR A 449 -5.86 -5.02 -15.11
CA THR A 449 -6.70 -6.21 -14.87
C THR A 449 -7.59 -6.04 -13.63
N LEU A 450 -7.06 -5.44 -12.56
CA LEU A 450 -7.78 -5.22 -11.31
C LEU A 450 -8.79 -4.07 -11.40
N GLN A 451 -8.40 -2.95 -12.01
CA GLN A 451 -9.28 -1.81 -12.26
C GLN A 451 -8.86 -1.06 -13.55
N PRO A 452 -9.55 -1.30 -14.68
CA PRO A 452 -9.30 -0.58 -15.92
C PRO A 452 -9.42 0.93 -15.73
N GLY A 453 -8.47 1.67 -16.31
CA GLY A 453 -8.41 3.12 -16.15
C GLY A 453 -7.89 3.60 -14.80
N PHE A 454 -6.97 2.83 -14.21
CA PHE A 454 -6.16 3.22 -13.05
C PHE A 454 -5.40 4.54 -13.31
N TRP A 455 -4.91 5.16 -12.23
CA TRP A 455 -4.05 6.34 -12.28
C TRP A 455 -2.64 6.01 -11.79
N TYR A 456 -1.65 6.75 -12.28
CA TYR A 456 -0.25 6.53 -11.95
C TYR A 456 0.38 7.78 -11.34
N MET A 457 1.01 7.62 -10.18
CA MET A 457 1.93 8.58 -9.58
C MET A 457 3.32 8.38 -10.22
N ALA A 458 3.59 9.18 -11.25
CA ALA A 458 4.88 9.21 -11.92
C ALA A 458 5.91 9.93 -11.05
N GLN A 459 6.96 9.21 -10.68
CA GLN A 459 8.07 9.77 -9.93
C GLN A 459 8.82 10.80 -10.78
N ALA A 460 8.91 12.05 -10.30
CA ALA A 460 9.70 13.11 -10.93
C ALA A 460 11.08 13.27 -10.26
N PHE A 461 11.47 12.31 -9.42
CA PHE A 461 12.77 12.19 -8.76
C PHE A 461 13.11 10.70 -8.58
N GLY A 462 14.35 10.37 -8.24
CA GLY A 462 14.85 9.02 -7.95
C GLY A 462 15.87 9.06 -6.82
N GLU A 463 16.20 7.95 -6.18
CA GLU A 463 17.15 7.93 -5.05
C GLU A 463 18.60 8.19 -5.53
N PHE A 464 19.47 8.79 -4.70
CA PHE A 464 20.92 8.90 -4.96
C PHE A 464 21.73 8.75 -3.65
N TYR A 465 22.93 8.19 -3.74
CA TYR A 465 23.90 8.10 -2.65
C TYR A 465 25.18 8.83 -3.03
N GLU A 466 25.65 9.74 -2.18
CA GLU A 466 26.95 10.39 -2.35
C GLU A 466 27.97 9.77 -1.40
N TYR A 467 29.18 9.52 -1.89
CA TYR A 467 30.27 8.99 -1.05
C TYR A 467 31.18 10.13 -0.61
N GLU A 468 31.08 10.54 0.66
CA GLU A 468 31.96 11.53 1.26
C GLU A 468 32.67 10.97 2.50
N GLN A 469 33.96 11.28 2.66
CA GLN A 469 34.74 11.00 3.88
C GLN A 469 34.68 9.54 4.40
N ASN A 470 34.69 8.55 3.50
CA ASN A 470 34.55 7.13 3.81
C ASN A 470 33.19 6.69 4.36
N ASN A 471 32.15 7.48 4.15
CA ASN A 471 30.78 7.11 4.45
C ASN A 471 29.87 7.35 3.24
N TRP A 472 28.91 6.45 3.04
CA TRP A 472 27.81 6.71 2.13
C TRP A 472 26.86 7.69 2.83
N ILE A 473 26.84 8.93 2.36
CA ILE A 473 25.89 9.92 2.85
C ILE A 473 24.68 9.88 1.91
N PRO A 474 23.46 9.63 2.42
CA PRO A 474 22.25 9.85 1.63
C PRO A 474 22.09 11.33 1.33
N LEU A 475 22.60 11.74 0.17
CA LEU A 475 22.41 13.07 -0.34
C LEU A 475 21.57 12.98 -1.60
N VAL A 476 20.34 13.49 -1.46
CA VAL A 476 19.57 14.18 -2.51
C VAL A 476 19.16 13.33 -3.70
N TRP A 477 17.85 13.10 -3.77
CA TRP A 477 17.16 12.50 -4.90
C TRP A 477 17.61 13.08 -6.27
N ARG A 478 17.93 12.21 -7.24
CA ARG A 478 18.23 12.56 -8.64
C ARG A 478 16.97 12.97 -9.39
N TYR A 479 17.09 13.85 -10.38
CA TYR A 479 16.02 13.98 -11.38
C TYR A 479 16.12 12.80 -12.36
N PRO A 480 15.01 12.17 -12.76
CA PRO A 480 15.02 11.32 -13.94
C PRO A 480 15.35 12.17 -15.16
N GLU A 481 16.05 11.58 -16.12
CA GLU A 481 16.17 12.20 -17.44
C GLU A 481 14.79 12.26 -18.12
N ASP A 482 14.61 13.20 -19.04
CA ASP A 482 13.35 13.38 -19.78
C ASP A 482 12.90 12.07 -20.44
N GLU A 483 13.83 11.27 -20.98
CA GLU A 483 13.55 9.96 -21.57
C GLU A 483 13.07 8.92 -20.56
N GLU A 484 13.60 8.93 -19.34
CA GLU A 484 13.24 7.98 -18.27
C GLU A 484 11.81 8.24 -17.80
N LEU A 485 11.47 9.51 -17.51
CA LEU A 485 10.10 9.90 -17.14
C LEU A 485 9.14 9.64 -18.29
N LYS A 486 9.53 9.97 -19.53
CA LYS A 486 8.71 9.69 -20.71
C LYS A 486 8.45 8.20 -20.86
N ALA A 487 9.43 7.34 -20.62
CA ALA A 487 9.27 5.89 -20.74
C ALA A 487 8.26 5.36 -19.73
N SER A 488 8.35 5.75 -18.45
CA SER A 488 7.40 5.32 -17.40
C SER A 488 5.98 5.81 -17.69
N VAL A 489 5.82 7.08 -18.10
CA VAL A 489 4.54 7.66 -18.48
C VAL A 489 3.94 6.95 -19.68
N MET A 490 4.69 6.80 -20.77
CA MET A 490 4.17 6.16 -21.98
C MET A 490 3.82 4.70 -21.73
N LEU A 491 4.55 4.01 -20.86
CA LEU A 491 4.21 2.66 -20.42
C LEU A 491 2.87 2.65 -19.67
N ALA A 492 2.64 3.57 -18.72
CA ALA A 492 1.37 3.66 -18.00
C ALA A 492 0.19 3.94 -18.95
N LEU A 493 0.36 4.89 -19.88
CA LEU A 493 -0.65 5.22 -20.90
C LEU A 493 -0.94 4.03 -21.81
N ALA A 494 0.09 3.30 -22.23
CA ALA A 494 -0.06 2.08 -23.04
C ALA A 494 -0.82 0.96 -22.31
N HIS A 495 -0.88 0.98 -20.97
CA HIS A 495 -1.65 0.04 -20.16
C HIS A 495 -3.03 0.59 -19.76
N GLY A 496 -3.44 1.71 -20.39
CA GLY A 496 -4.78 2.26 -20.22
C GLY A 496 -4.94 3.19 -19.02
N SER A 497 -3.86 3.76 -18.48
CA SER A 497 -3.96 4.79 -17.44
C SER A 497 -4.79 5.99 -17.93
N LYS A 498 -5.63 6.54 -17.05
CA LYS A 498 -6.53 7.69 -17.31
C LYS A 498 -6.19 8.92 -16.47
N GLY A 499 -5.11 8.86 -15.71
CA GLY A 499 -4.67 9.93 -14.83
C GLY A 499 -3.20 9.80 -14.47
N LEU A 500 -2.51 10.95 -14.44
CA LEU A 500 -1.09 11.03 -14.13
C LEU A 500 -0.86 12.10 -13.07
N PHE A 501 -0.09 11.76 -12.04
CA PHE A 501 0.37 12.70 -11.03
C PHE A 501 1.90 12.68 -10.99
N PHE A 502 2.55 13.83 -10.99
CA PHE A 502 4.01 13.93 -10.94
C PHE A 502 4.47 14.24 -9.51
N LEU A 503 4.95 13.23 -8.77
CA LEU A 503 5.46 13.42 -7.41
C LEU A 503 6.90 13.93 -7.48
N ILE A 504 7.30 15.03 -6.83
CA ILE A 504 6.52 16.04 -6.09
C ILE A 504 6.60 17.40 -6.79
N TYR A 505 5.60 18.27 -6.59
CA TYR A 505 5.57 19.57 -7.26
C TYR A 505 6.69 20.49 -6.78
N ASP A 506 6.79 20.78 -5.49
CA ASP A 506 7.75 21.73 -4.92
C ASP A 506 8.85 21.06 -4.09
N SER A 507 10.08 21.53 -4.27
CA SER A 507 11.26 21.04 -3.55
C SER A 507 11.19 21.39 -2.07
N TRP A 508 11.53 20.47 -1.17
CA TRP A 508 11.47 20.70 0.27
C TRP A 508 12.63 20.04 1.02
N LYS A 509 12.98 20.61 2.18
CA LYS A 509 14.06 20.15 3.06
C LYS A 509 13.48 19.54 4.34
N TYR A 510 13.88 18.32 4.68
CA TYR A 510 13.64 17.70 5.99
C TYR A 510 14.89 17.84 6.86
N ARG A 511 14.74 18.02 8.19
CA ARG A 511 15.88 18.03 9.11
C ARG A 511 16.30 16.59 9.43
N GLY A 512 17.58 16.26 9.29
CA GLY A 512 18.09 14.91 9.59
C GLY A 512 17.99 14.51 11.07
N ALA A 513 17.81 15.48 11.97
CA ALA A 513 17.61 15.25 13.40
C ALA A 513 16.35 14.43 13.73
N ASP A 514 15.27 14.58 12.95
CA ASP A 514 14.03 13.79 13.10
C ASP A 514 14.28 12.30 12.78
N TYR A 515 15.41 12.01 12.16
CA TYR A 515 15.90 10.69 11.86
C TYR A 515 17.19 10.35 12.64
N GLY A 516 17.56 11.06 13.71
CA GLY A 516 18.72 10.67 14.54
C GLY A 516 20.05 10.59 13.77
N LEU A 517 20.17 11.32 12.66
CA LEU A 517 21.38 11.42 11.86
C LEU A 517 22.08 12.76 12.16
N GLU A 518 23.41 12.75 12.27
CA GLU A 518 24.22 13.96 12.54
C GLU A 518 24.28 14.96 11.36
N TYR A 519 23.64 14.65 10.23
CA TYR A 519 23.62 15.52 9.04
C TYR A 519 22.35 16.37 8.97
N ASP A 520 22.52 17.66 8.66
CA ASP A 520 21.50 18.68 8.92
C ASP A 520 20.29 18.69 7.96
N THR A 521 20.32 18.08 6.78
CA THR A 521 19.17 18.21 5.85
C THR A 521 19.07 17.11 4.77
N TYR A 522 17.90 16.46 4.68
CA TYR A 522 17.45 15.77 3.46
C TYR A 522 16.78 16.78 2.53
N TYR A 523 17.11 16.77 1.24
CA TYR A 523 16.45 17.64 0.26
C TYR A 523 15.75 16.79 -0.80
N GLN A 524 14.42 16.84 -0.83
CA GLN A 524 13.64 16.28 -1.94
C GLN A 524 13.43 17.38 -2.97
N LYS A 525 13.90 17.11 -4.18
CA LYS A 525 13.80 17.99 -5.33
C LYS A 525 12.47 17.74 -6.05
N GLY A 526 11.64 18.78 -6.16
CA GLY A 526 10.39 18.76 -6.90
C GLY A 526 10.54 19.36 -8.30
N LEU A 527 9.43 19.47 -9.02
CA LEU A 527 9.36 20.15 -10.32
C LEU A 527 9.73 21.64 -10.25
N VAL A 528 9.55 22.28 -9.10
CA VAL A 528 9.96 23.67 -8.85
C VAL A 528 10.81 23.75 -7.58
N ASP A 529 11.83 24.59 -7.58
CA ASP A 529 12.70 24.79 -6.42
C ASP A 529 12.03 25.60 -5.30
N THR A 530 12.74 25.79 -4.19
CA THR A 530 12.32 26.75 -3.14
C THR A 530 12.40 28.18 -3.65
N LEU A 531 11.63 29.09 -3.04
CA LEU A 531 11.77 30.53 -3.32
C LEU A 531 13.23 30.98 -3.17
N ASP A 532 13.69 31.78 -4.12
CA ASP A 532 14.99 32.43 -4.05
C ASP A 532 14.95 33.71 -3.18
N GLU A 533 16.10 34.37 -3.05
CA GLU A 533 16.24 35.63 -2.29
C GLU A 533 15.35 36.77 -2.78
N ASN A 534 14.79 36.66 -3.99
CA ASN A 534 13.89 37.63 -4.60
C ASN A 534 12.41 37.19 -4.54
N ASN A 535 12.08 36.16 -3.76
CA ASN A 535 10.76 35.53 -3.72
C ASN A 535 10.28 35.02 -5.09
N GLN A 536 11.20 34.56 -5.93
CA GLN A 536 10.86 33.93 -7.21
C GLN A 536 10.98 32.41 -7.10
N LEU A 537 10.04 31.73 -7.76
CA LEU A 537 10.04 30.29 -7.88
C LEU A 537 10.77 29.91 -9.16
N ASN A 538 11.79 29.04 -9.07
CA ASN A 538 12.58 28.61 -10.21
C ASN A 538 12.09 27.23 -10.69
N PRO A 539 11.44 27.14 -11.88
CA PRO A 539 11.06 25.85 -12.43
C PRO A 539 12.28 25.07 -12.94
N THR A 540 12.26 23.76 -12.75
CA THR A 540 13.33 22.86 -13.19
C THR A 540 13.25 22.57 -14.69
N PRO A 541 14.32 22.03 -15.32
CA PRO A 541 14.25 21.54 -16.70
C PRO A 541 13.10 20.56 -16.92
N LEU A 542 12.84 19.67 -15.96
CA LEU A 542 11.76 18.69 -16.02
C LEU A 542 10.37 19.36 -16.03
N TRP A 543 10.19 20.46 -15.29
CA TRP A 543 8.96 21.24 -15.35
C TRP A 543 8.71 21.84 -16.75
N TYR A 544 9.76 22.40 -17.38
CA TYR A 544 9.65 22.91 -18.75
C TYR A 544 9.36 21.78 -19.74
N TYR A 545 10.02 20.63 -19.60
CA TYR A 545 9.74 19.46 -20.40
C TYR A 545 8.25 19.06 -20.33
N LEU A 546 7.72 18.92 -19.11
CA LEU A 546 6.32 18.56 -18.88
C LEU A 546 5.36 19.59 -19.49
N LYS A 547 5.59 20.87 -19.19
CA LYS A 547 4.77 22.00 -19.66
C LYS A 547 4.74 22.10 -21.18
N ASP A 548 5.88 21.98 -21.83
CA ASP A 548 6.00 22.29 -23.26
C ASP A 548 5.77 21.05 -24.14
N ASN A 549 6.00 19.84 -23.63
CA ASN A 549 5.97 18.61 -24.44
C ASN A 549 4.85 17.63 -24.09
N LEU A 550 4.53 17.46 -22.80
CA LEU A 550 3.66 16.35 -22.35
C LEU A 550 2.24 16.82 -22.00
N ILE A 551 2.12 17.80 -21.09
CA ILE A 551 0.83 18.26 -20.55
C ILE A 551 -0.11 18.78 -21.65
N PRO A 552 0.33 19.62 -22.61
CA PRO A 552 -0.55 20.10 -23.68
C PRO A 552 -1.11 18.97 -24.55
N ARG A 553 -0.36 17.87 -24.72
CA ARG A 553 -0.82 16.70 -25.47
C ARG A 553 -1.87 15.95 -24.69
N LEU A 554 -1.64 15.72 -23.39
CA LEU A 554 -2.58 15.07 -22.49
C LEU A 554 -3.88 15.86 -22.33
N LYS A 555 -3.84 17.19 -22.36
CA LYS A 555 -5.06 18.01 -22.35
C LYS A 555 -5.71 18.14 -23.73
N GLY A 556 -4.95 17.89 -24.78
CA GLY A 556 -5.38 17.97 -26.16
C GLY A 556 -5.88 16.65 -26.72
N LYS A 557 -5.63 16.46 -28.02
CA LYS A 557 -6.12 15.32 -28.79
C LYS A 557 -5.70 13.97 -28.20
N LEU A 558 -4.48 13.86 -27.68
CA LEU A 558 -3.97 12.59 -27.15
C LEU A 558 -4.78 12.16 -25.93
N GLY A 559 -4.96 13.00 -24.92
CA GLY A 559 -5.75 12.61 -23.75
C GLY A 559 -7.21 12.37 -24.06
N ASN A 560 -7.84 13.19 -24.91
CA ASN A 560 -9.21 12.93 -25.35
C ASN A 560 -9.36 11.56 -26.05
N THR A 561 -8.37 11.18 -26.85
CA THR A 561 -8.33 9.84 -27.47
C THR A 561 -8.13 8.76 -26.40
N LEU A 562 -7.17 8.95 -25.50
CA LEU A 562 -6.86 8.00 -24.44
C LEU A 562 -8.07 7.79 -23.53
N MET A 563 -8.83 8.83 -23.16
CA MET A 563 -10.02 8.72 -22.31
C MET A 563 -11.08 7.79 -22.92
N ASN A 564 -11.25 7.84 -24.24
CA ASN A 564 -12.24 7.04 -24.98
C ASN A 564 -11.71 5.66 -25.43
N LEU A 565 -10.40 5.43 -25.33
CA LEU A 565 -9.81 4.14 -25.67
C LEU A 565 -10.22 3.09 -24.65
N ASN A 566 -10.87 2.02 -25.11
CA ASN A 566 -11.04 0.81 -24.32
C ASN A 566 -9.82 -0.09 -24.55
N TYR A 567 -8.96 -0.19 -23.55
CA TYR A 567 -7.77 -1.03 -23.62
C TYR A 567 -8.18 -2.49 -23.40
N THR A 568 -7.88 -3.37 -24.35
CA THR A 568 -8.31 -4.78 -24.32
C THR A 568 -7.41 -5.69 -23.49
N GLY A 569 -6.25 -5.19 -23.04
CA GLY A 569 -5.25 -6.02 -22.36
C GLY A 569 -4.50 -6.98 -23.30
N GLU A 570 -4.71 -6.92 -24.61
CA GLU A 570 -3.96 -7.72 -25.59
C GLU A 570 -2.65 -7.00 -25.95
N TYR A 571 -1.54 -7.48 -25.41
CA TYR A 571 -0.21 -6.97 -25.71
C TYR A 571 0.34 -7.65 -26.96
N LEU A 572 1.05 -6.90 -27.80
CA LEU A 572 2.01 -7.48 -28.73
C LEU A 572 3.08 -8.20 -27.90
N GLN A 573 2.97 -9.52 -27.77
CA GLN A 573 4.05 -10.32 -27.22
C GLN A 573 5.26 -10.15 -28.14
N LEU A 574 6.36 -9.65 -27.59
CA LEU A 574 7.67 -9.69 -28.25
C LEU A 574 8.06 -11.17 -28.39
N GLN A 575 7.67 -11.78 -29.50
CA GLN A 575 8.22 -13.08 -29.90
C GLN A 575 9.69 -12.87 -30.21
N ARG A 576 10.56 -13.22 -29.27
CA ARG A 576 11.98 -13.38 -29.53
C ARG A 576 12.12 -14.58 -30.46
N LYS A 577 12.23 -14.36 -31.77
CA LYS A 577 12.67 -15.42 -32.69
C LYS A 577 14.13 -15.73 -32.35
N GLU A 578 14.36 -16.88 -31.73
CA GLU A 578 15.66 -17.27 -31.15
C GLU A 578 16.82 -17.43 -32.17
N ASN A 579 16.60 -17.27 -33.49
CA ASN A 579 17.58 -17.68 -34.51
C ASN A 579 17.86 -16.68 -35.65
N GLU A 580 17.48 -15.41 -35.56
CA GLU A 580 17.86 -14.41 -36.57
C GLU A 580 18.86 -13.41 -36.00
N SER A 581 20.03 -13.29 -36.65
CA SER A 581 21.00 -12.23 -36.36
C SER A 581 20.29 -10.87 -36.46
N PRO A 582 20.60 -9.91 -35.58
CA PRO A 582 19.97 -8.59 -35.64
C PRO A 582 20.20 -8.01 -37.04
N PRO A 583 19.16 -7.48 -37.70
CA PRO A 583 19.35 -6.82 -38.99
C PRO A 583 20.31 -5.63 -38.79
N PRO A 584 21.18 -5.35 -39.78
CA PRO A 584 22.07 -4.20 -39.70
C PRO A 584 21.25 -2.92 -39.50
N PRO A 585 21.77 -1.93 -38.75
CA PRO A 585 21.06 -0.68 -38.50
C PRO A 585 20.80 0.00 -39.83
N VAL A 586 19.52 0.08 -40.21
CA VAL A 586 19.10 0.90 -41.34
C VAL A 586 18.87 2.31 -40.77
N GLU A 587 19.75 3.24 -41.16
CA GLU A 587 19.50 4.67 -40.91
C GLU A 587 18.25 5.07 -41.68
N HIS A 588 17.22 5.35 -40.90
CA HIS A 588 15.95 5.80 -41.37
C HIS A 588 15.73 7.21 -40.80
N ASN A 589 15.95 8.21 -41.65
CA ASN A 589 15.57 9.60 -41.34
C ASN A 589 14.04 9.70 -41.32
N TYR A 590 13.44 9.47 -40.15
CA TYR A 590 12.01 9.68 -39.91
C TYR A 590 11.82 10.71 -38.80
N LEU A 591 12.25 11.94 -39.09
CA LEU A 591 11.68 13.20 -38.62
C LEU A 591 12.46 14.33 -39.29
N ILE A 592 11.91 14.85 -40.38
CA ILE A 592 12.04 16.29 -40.64
C ILE A 592 10.84 16.90 -39.92
N LEU A 593 11.09 17.65 -38.84
CA LEU A 593 10.13 18.53 -38.21
C LEU A 593 9.92 19.77 -39.08
#